data_AF-A0A2G8JC89-F1
#
_entry.id   AF-A0A2G8JC89-F1
#
_cell.length_a   1.000
_cell.length_b   1.000
_cell.length_c   1.000
_cell.angle_alpha   90.00
_cell.angle_beta   90.00
_cell.angle_gamma   90.00
#
_symmetry.space_group_name_H-M   'P 1'
#
loop_
_entity.id
_entity.type
_entity.pdbx_description
1 polymer ?
#
loop_
_entity_poly.entity_id
_entity_poly.type
_entity_poly.pdbx_seq_one_letter_code
_entity_poly.pdbx_strand_id
1 'polypeptide(L)'
;MRCGYSILEVLGASTTINFGRVFGDGTGTLISQEGQTLLFETDLPTTSLCVLECSIEVTIQLQCFPPYLAIDHNAHLSVRGKLDAQTVYVEKGGTLEFFKTTQCIQLTEANKFFFTDLTLKKGASFIVADGLTISGGIFEVKRDVTVRMEYFNISTSQLIVEQGAVLDVSGQGPIDPGHASAGNAQTRGGGGHGGPGVWERQ
;
A
#
# COMPACT_ATOMS: atom_id res chain seq x y z
N MET A 1 -12.11 17.45 24.12
CA MET A 1 -12.02 16.73 22.84
C MET A 1 -12.19 15.25 23.18
N ARG A 2 -13.36 14.66 22.89
CA ARG A 2 -13.61 13.24 23.21
C ARG A 2 -13.04 12.43 22.06
N CYS A 3 -11.90 11.79 22.29
CA CYS A 3 -11.36 10.79 21.40
C CYS A 3 -12.20 9.53 21.62
N GLY A 4 -13.07 9.22 20.66
CA GLY A 4 -13.88 7.99 20.69
C GLY A 4 -13.26 7.02 19.70
N TYR A 5 -12.55 6.00 20.17
CA TYR A 5 -12.18 4.89 19.31
C TYR A 5 -13.40 3.99 19.17
N SER A 6 -13.93 3.86 17.96
CA SER A 6 -14.92 2.85 17.61
C SER A 6 -14.23 1.72 16.87
N ILE A 7 -14.18 0.55 17.51
CA ILE A 7 -13.76 -0.70 16.86
C ILE A 7 -15.02 -1.47 16.52
N LEU A 8 -15.21 -1.77 15.24
CA LEU A 8 -16.17 -2.78 14.82
C LEU A 8 -15.39 -4.04 14.53
N GLU A 9 -15.49 -4.99 15.44
CA GLU A 9 -15.00 -6.34 15.26
C GLU A 9 -16.18 -7.24 14.89
N VAL A 10 -16.06 -7.94 13.76
CA VAL A 10 -17.06 -8.93 13.37
C VAL A 10 -16.50 -10.30 13.70
N LEU A 11 -17.28 -11.14 14.37
CA LEU A 11 -16.86 -12.45 14.85
C LEU A 11 -17.55 -13.56 14.02
N GLY A 12 -16.79 -14.58 13.59
CA GLY A 12 -17.31 -15.72 12.84
C GLY A 12 -16.28 -16.30 11.86
N ALA A 13 -16.34 -17.62 11.62
CA ALA A 13 -15.29 -18.38 10.92
C ALA A 13 -15.29 -18.28 9.39
N SER A 14 -16.37 -17.78 8.77
CA SER A 14 -16.49 -17.57 7.32
C SER A 14 -17.69 -16.67 7.02
N THR A 15 -17.51 -15.36 7.10
CA THR A 15 -18.58 -14.39 6.85
C THR A 15 -18.15 -13.36 5.82
N THR A 16 -18.94 -13.22 4.77
CA THR A 16 -18.87 -12.07 3.86
C THR A 16 -19.69 -10.94 4.42
N ILE A 17 -19.09 -9.76 4.54
CA ILE A 17 -19.73 -8.55 5.05
C ILE A 17 -19.70 -7.52 3.94
N ASN A 18 -20.88 -7.16 3.45
CA ASN A 18 -21.03 -6.14 2.42
C ASN A 18 -21.41 -4.81 3.05
N PHE A 19 -20.53 -3.83 2.91
CA PHE A 19 -20.78 -2.44 3.27
C PHE A 19 -21.09 -1.66 2.00
N GLY A 20 -22.34 -1.17 1.90
CA GLY A 20 -22.71 -0.27 0.81
C GLY A 20 -21.95 1.06 0.85
N ARG A 21 -21.54 1.51 2.04
CA ARG A 21 -20.61 2.63 2.27
C ARG A 21 -20.14 2.61 3.72
N VAL A 22 -18.93 3.07 3.98
CA VAL A 22 -18.44 3.32 5.35
C VAL A 22 -18.16 4.80 5.53
N PHE A 23 -18.67 5.34 6.63
CA PHE A 23 -18.39 6.70 7.05
C PHE A 23 -17.55 6.67 8.32
N GLY A 24 -16.56 7.54 8.40
CA GLY A 24 -15.67 7.66 9.54
C GLY A 24 -15.10 9.05 9.70
N ASP A 25 -14.48 9.30 10.84
CA ASP A 25 -13.72 10.51 11.14
C ASP A 25 -12.20 10.22 11.21
N GLY A 26 -11.78 9.10 10.63
CA GLY A 26 -10.41 8.57 10.71
C GLY A 26 -10.05 7.90 12.03
N THR A 27 -10.89 7.95 13.08
CA THR A 27 -10.54 7.38 14.40
C THR A 27 -10.98 5.93 14.59
N GLY A 28 -11.97 5.48 13.81
CA GLY A 28 -12.46 4.11 13.84
C GLY A 28 -11.57 3.15 13.05
N THR A 29 -11.50 1.89 13.49
CA THR A 29 -10.80 0.81 12.78
C THR A 29 -11.72 -0.38 12.56
N LEU A 30 -11.79 -0.85 11.32
CA LEU A 30 -12.41 -2.13 10.96
C LEU A 30 -11.32 -3.19 10.87
N ILE A 31 -11.50 -4.28 11.61
CA ILE A 31 -10.54 -5.39 11.61
C ILE A 31 -11.25 -6.62 11.07
N SER A 32 -10.74 -7.19 9.98
CA SER A 32 -11.19 -8.51 9.50
C SER A 32 -10.37 -9.62 10.16
N GLN A 33 -11.02 -10.70 10.57
CA GLN A 33 -10.35 -11.92 11.07
C GLN A 33 -10.17 -12.98 9.96
N GLU A 34 -9.51 -14.09 10.29
CA GLU A 34 -9.34 -15.23 9.38
C GLU A 34 -10.68 -15.74 8.85
N GLY A 35 -10.75 -15.99 7.53
CA GLY A 35 -11.95 -16.46 6.86
C GLY A 35 -13.01 -15.38 6.60
N GLN A 36 -12.80 -14.12 7.01
CA GLN A 36 -13.76 -13.04 6.78
C GLN A 36 -13.42 -12.21 5.55
N THR A 37 -14.44 -11.93 4.74
CA THR A 37 -14.31 -11.06 3.58
C THR A 37 -15.09 -9.77 3.81
N LEU A 38 -14.41 -8.63 3.78
CA LEU A 38 -15.11 -7.33 3.72
C LEU A 38 -15.21 -6.88 2.26
N LEU A 39 -16.41 -6.48 1.87
CA LEU A 39 -16.73 -5.97 0.56
C LEU A 39 -17.21 -4.53 0.76
N PHE A 40 -16.56 -3.58 0.11
CA PHE A 40 -16.95 -2.17 0.15
C PHE A 40 -17.45 -1.75 -1.21
N GLU A 41 -18.65 -1.17 -1.23
CA GLU A 41 -19.16 -0.46 -2.40
C GLU A 41 -19.17 -1.32 -3.69
N THR A 42 -19.42 -2.64 -3.57
CA THR A 42 -19.32 -3.60 -4.69
C THR A 42 -20.37 -3.40 -5.77
N ASP A 43 -21.47 -2.72 -5.43
CA ASP A 43 -22.58 -2.46 -6.34
C ASP A 43 -22.46 -1.09 -7.04
N LEU A 44 -21.35 -0.37 -6.80
CA LEU A 44 -21.08 0.87 -7.51
C LEU A 44 -20.57 0.58 -8.94
N PRO A 45 -20.87 1.47 -9.91
CA PRO A 45 -20.27 1.41 -11.23
C PRO A 45 -18.74 1.29 -11.13
N THR A 46 -18.11 0.52 -12.02
CA THR A 46 -16.65 0.30 -12.03
C THR A 46 -15.82 1.57 -12.22
N THR A 47 -16.45 2.71 -12.48
CA THR A 47 -15.84 4.04 -12.58
C THR A 47 -15.94 4.85 -11.28
N SER A 48 -16.56 4.29 -10.23
CA SER A 48 -16.82 5.01 -8.98
C SER A 48 -15.60 4.96 -8.09
N LEU A 49 -15.26 6.12 -7.51
CA LEU A 49 -14.22 6.23 -6.50
C LEU A 49 -14.78 5.81 -5.14
N CYS A 50 -14.22 4.76 -4.55
CA CYS A 50 -14.45 4.47 -3.14
C CYS A 50 -13.52 5.32 -2.29
N VAL A 51 -14.09 6.02 -1.32
CA VAL A 51 -13.34 6.83 -0.37
C VAL A 51 -13.38 6.14 0.99
N LEU A 52 -12.21 5.77 1.48
CA LEU A 52 -12.03 5.16 2.77
C LEU A 52 -11.84 6.26 3.84
N GLU A 53 -12.87 6.47 4.66
CA GLU A 53 -12.90 7.47 5.74
C GLU A 53 -12.61 6.88 7.13
N CYS A 54 -12.34 5.58 7.21
CA CYS A 54 -11.97 4.87 8.44
C CYS A 54 -10.73 4.01 8.23
N SER A 55 -10.05 3.63 9.30
CA SER A 55 -8.92 2.70 9.17
C SER A 55 -9.41 1.27 8.97
N ILE A 56 -8.68 0.48 8.19
CA ILE A 56 -8.99 -0.93 7.92
C ILE A 56 -7.72 -1.76 8.06
N GLU A 57 -7.82 -2.86 8.80
CA GLU A 57 -6.77 -3.85 8.94
C GLU A 57 -7.23 -5.21 8.39
N VAL A 58 -6.56 -5.65 7.31
CA VAL A 58 -6.79 -6.94 6.67
C VAL A 58 -5.77 -7.94 7.18
N THR A 59 -6.22 -9.09 7.68
CA THR A 59 -5.32 -10.04 8.36
C THR A 59 -4.90 -11.22 7.50
N ILE A 60 -5.78 -11.84 6.70
CA ILE A 60 -5.37 -13.03 5.93
C ILE A 60 -6.16 -13.38 4.66
N GLN A 61 -7.50 -13.21 4.55
CA GLN A 61 -8.22 -13.62 3.33
C GLN A 61 -9.39 -12.73 2.85
N LEU A 62 -9.11 -12.04 1.73
CA LEU A 62 -9.93 -11.31 0.76
C LEU A 62 -10.67 -10.05 1.23
N GLN A 63 -10.32 -8.90 0.66
CA GLN A 63 -11.10 -7.67 0.77
C GLN A 63 -11.19 -6.98 -0.59
N CYS A 64 -12.42 -6.75 -1.07
CA CYS A 64 -12.65 -6.11 -2.37
C CYS A 64 -13.03 -4.65 -2.14
N PHE A 65 -12.18 -3.78 -2.65
CA PHE A 65 -12.44 -2.36 -2.87
C PHE A 65 -12.54 -2.17 -4.38
N PRO A 66 -13.32 -1.20 -4.86
CA PRO A 66 -13.46 -0.98 -6.29
C PRO A 66 -12.11 -0.65 -6.95
N PRO A 67 -12.03 -0.74 -8.29
CA PRO A 67 -10.80 -0.46 -9.02
C PRO A 67 -10.22 0.94 -8.75
N TYR A 68 -11.03 1.89 -8.26
CA TYR A 68 -10.61 3.22 -7.83
C TYR A 68 -10.82 3.38 -6.32
N LEU A 69 -9.72 3.51 -5.58
CA LEU A 69 -9.69 3.65 -4.13
C LEU A 69 -9.00 4.97 -3.75
N ALA A 70 -9.61 5.73 -2.85
CA ALA A 70 -8.98 6.84 -2.15
C ALA A 70 -8.94 6.54 -0.65
N ILE A 71 -7.78 6.72 -0.01
CA ILE A 71 -7.62 6.64 1.44
C ILE A 71 -7.59 8.07 1.95
N ASP A 72 -8.63 8.47 2.69
CA ASP A 72 -8.80 9.86 3.12
C ASP A 72 -7.80 10.26 4.23
N HIS A 73 -7.78 11.56 4.55
CA HIS A 73 -6.99 12.11 5.63
C HIS A 73 -7.29 11.41 6.96
N ASN A 74 -6.25 10.99 7.68
CA ASN A 74 -6.31 10.21 8.93
C ASN A 74 -6.85 8.78 8.81
N ALA A 75 -7.15 8.28 7.62
CA ALA A 75 -7.44 6.86 7.42
C ALA A 75 -6.14 6.06 7.21
N HIS A 76 -6.11 4.84 7.75
CA HIS A 76 -5.02 3.90 7.56
C HIS A 76 -5.55 2.60 6.95
N LEU A 77 -5.06 2.25 5.76
CA LEU A 77 -5.31 0.93 5.17
C LEU A 77 -4.06 0.06 5.34
N SER A 78 -4.19 -0.99 6.14
CA SER A 78 -3.15 -1.99 6.39
C SER A 78 -3.58 -3.33 5.83
N VAL A 79 -2.85 -3.86 4.86
CA VAL A 79 -3.24 -5.06 4.09
C VAL A 79 -2.29 -6.22 4.34
N ARG A 80 -2.82 -7.32 4.86
CA ARG A 80 -2.22 -8.67 4.83
C ARG A 80 -3.19 -9.58 4.08
N GLY A 81 -2.83 -9.96 2.84
CA GLY A 81 -3.70 -10.75 1.97
C GLY A 81 -4.08 -10.04 0.67
N LYS A 82 -5.28 -10.28 0.14
CA LYS A 82 -5.62 -9.87 -1.23
C LYS A 82 -6.41 -8.54 -1.30
N LEU A 83 -6.04 -7.70 -2.27
CA LEU A 83 -6.66 -6.40 -2.60
C LEU A 83 -6.90 -6.28 -4.11
N ASP A 84 -8.02 -5.66 -4.54
CA ASP A 84 -8.39 -5.46 -5.97
C ASP A 84 -8.25 -4.01 -6.48
N ALA A 85 -7.77 -3.10 -5.64
CA ALA A 85 -7.63 -1.69 -6.02
C ALA A 85 -6.47 -1.50 -7.02
N GLN A 86 -6.79 -1.13 -8.26
CA GLN A 86 -5.81 -0.89 -9.33
C GLN A 86 -5.37 0.57 -9.37
N THR A 87 -6.28 1.49 -9.10
CA THR A 87 -6.02 2.92 -9.01
C THR A 87 -6.18 3.34 -7.56
N VAL A 88 -5.10 3.76 -6.93
CA VAL A 88 -5.05 4.08 -5.51
C VAL A 88 -4.55 5.49 -5.29
N TYR A 89 -5.38 6.31 -4.64
CA TYR A 89 -5.02 7.65 -4.16
C TYR A 89 -4.84 7.58 -2.64
N VAL A 90 -3.66 7.94 -2.14
CA VAL A 90 -3.47 8.17 -0.71
C VAL A 90 -3.54 9.67 -0.49
N GLU A 91 -4.65 10.13 0.09
CA GLU A 91 -4.90 11.55 0.34
C GLU A 91 -3.95 12.11 1.40
N LYS A 92 -4.00 13.43 1.60
CA LYS A 92 -3.11 14.13 2.54
C LYS A 92 -3.21 13.54 3.95
N GLY A 93 -2.10 13.00 4.45
CA GLY A 93 -2.02 12.40 5.78
C GLY A 93 -2.64 11.00 5.89
N GLY A 94 -3.17 10.44 4.81
CA GLY A 94 -3.58 9.04 4.74
C GLY A 94 -2.36 8.12 4.77
N THR A 95 -2.57 6.88 5.21
CA THR A 95 -1.51 5.87 5.24
C THR A 95 -1.95 4.60 4.51
N LEU A 96 -1.06 4.08 3.67
CA LEU A 96 -1.17 2.78 3.05
C LEU A 96 -0.01 1.90 3.52
N GLU A 97 -0.32 0.73 4.05
CA GLU A 97 0.68 -0.23 4.53
C GLU A 97 0.43 -1.60 3.89
N PHE A 98 1.46 -2.12 3.21
CA PHE A 98 1.46 -3.45 2.63
C PHE A 98 2.44 -4.37 3.34
N PHE A 99 1.97 -5.56 3.68
CA PHE A 99 2.81 -6.63 4.22
C PHE A 99 3.30 -7.54 3.09
N LYS A 100 4.26 -8.41 3.40
CA LYS A 100 4.80 -9.40 2.44
C LYS A 100 3.71 -10.24 1.77
N THR A 101 2.67 -10.57 2.54
CA THR A 101 1.52 -11.37 2.09
C THR A 101 0.51 -10.59 1.26
N THR A 102 0.71 -9.29 1.04
CA THR A 102 -0.15 -8.50 0.15
C THR A 102 -0.08 -9.06 -1.27
N GLN A 103 -1.24 -9.22 -1.89
CA GLN A 103 -1.36 -9.76 -3.23
C GLN A 103 -2.50 -9.07 -3.99
N CYS A 104 -2.32 -8.80 -5.27
CA CYS A 104 -3.45 -8.39 -6.10
C CYS A 104 -4.40 -9.58 -6.31
N ILE A 105 -5.73 -9.40 -6.19
CA ILE A 105 -6.70 -10.50 -6.42
C ILE A 105 -6.50 -11.17 -7.78
N GLN A 106 -6.09 -10.39 -8.79
CA GLN A 106 -5.95 -10.81 -10.18
C GLN A 106 -4.66 -11.59 -10.46
N LEU A 107 -3.68 -11.55 -9.56
CA LEU A 107 -2.41 -12.27 -9.72
C LEU A 107 -2.48 -13.61 -9.00
N THR A 108 -1.98 -14.67 -9.66
CA THR A 108 -1.84 -15.99 -9.06
C THR A 108 -0.56 -16.11 -8.22
N GLU A 109 0.43 -15.26 -8.49
CA GLU A 109 1.73 -15.26 -7.84
C GLU A 109 1.67 -14.58 -6.46
N ALA A 110 2.15 -15.28 -5.44
CA ALA A 110 2.22 -14.75 -4.08
C ALA A 110 3.26 -13.63 -3.96
N ASN A 111 3.07 -12.73 -3.00
CA ASN A 111 3.95 -11.60 -2.71
C ASN A 111 4.18 -10.67 -3.91
N LYS A 112 3.18 -10.58 -4.80
CA LYS A 112 3.15 -9.65 -5.92
C LYS A 112 1.90 -8.80 -5.89
N PHE A 113 2.09 -7.50 -5.98
CA PHE A 113 1.01 -6.53 -6.09
C PHE A 113 1.13 -5.73 -7.38
N PHE A 114 0.00 -5.48 -8.04
CA PHE A 114 -0.06 -4.71 -9.28
C PHE A 114 -1.01 -3.52 -9.11
N PHE A 115 -0.59 -2.34 -9.58
CA PHE A 115 -1.44 -1.16 -9.72
C PHE A 115 -1.38 -0.58 -11.14
N THR A 116 -2.46 0.04 -11.59
CA THR A 116 -2.47 0.89 -12.79
C THR A 116 -1.94 2.28 -12.46
N ASP A 117 -2.41 2.87 -11.36
CA ASP A 117 -2.00 4.18 -10.87
C ASP A 117 -1.93 4.16 -9.34
N LEU A 118 -0.79 4.51 -8.78
CA LEU A 118 -0.61 4.75 -7.35
C LEU A 118 -0.15 6.19 -7.16
N THR A 119 -0.99 7.02 -6.56
CA THR A 119 -0.70 8.43 -6.32
C THR A 119 -0.70 8.74 -4.83
N LEU A 120 0.44 9.19 -4.32
CA LEU A 120 0.62 9.59 -2.92
C LEU A 120 0.61 11.11 -2.83
N LYS A 121 -0.41 11.69 -2.19
CA LYS A 121 -0.55 13.16 -2.02
C LYS A 121 0.24 13.65 -0.81
N LYS A 122 0.46 14.97 -0.74
CA LYS A 122 1.28 15.63 0.30
C LYS A 122 1.06 15.06 1.71
N GLY A 123 2.12 14.64 2.37
CA GLY A 123 2.07 14.12 3.74
C GLY A 123 1.43 12.73 3.89
N ALA A 124 1.06 12.07 2.79
CA ALA A 124 0.74 10.65 2.80
C ALA A 124 1.97 9.81 3.20
N SER A 125 1.70 8.62 3.72
CA SER A 125 2.73 7.61 3.99
C SER A 125 2.41 6.33 3.25
N PHE A 126 3.43 5.77 2.60
CA PHE A 126 3.36 4.45 2.00
C PHE A 126 4.44 3.56 2.60
N ILE A 127 4.02 2.48 3.25
CA ILE A 127 4.89 1.56 3.99
C ILE A 127 4.77 0.18 3.35
N VAL A 128 5.91 -0.43 3.07
CA VAL A 128 5.94 -1.75 2.42
C VAL A 128 6.95 -2.65 3.12
N ALA A 129 6.48 -3.82 3.54
CA ALA A 129 7.31 -4.86 4.14
C ALA A 129 8.22 -5.55 3.11
N ASP A 130 9.31 -6.14 3.59
CA ASP A 130 10.27 -6.87 2.76
C ASP A 130 9.67 -8.06 2.01
N GLY A 131 10.23 -8.33 0.83
CA GLY A 131 9.90 -9.45 -0.03
C GLY A 131 8.63 -9.26 -0.86
N LEU A 132 7.94 -8.11 -0.77
CA LEU A 132 6.85 -7.76 -1.66
C LEU A 132 7.41 -7.17 -2.97
N THR A 133 7.00 -7.73 -4.10
CA THR A 133 7.28 -7.12 -5.41
C THR A 133 6.06 -6.31 -5.83
N ILE A 134 6.28 -5.03 -6.09
CA ILE A 134 5.22 -4.13 -6.56
C ILE A 134 5.50 -3.78 -8.01
N SER A 135 4.50 -3.91 -8.87
CA SER A 135 4.60 -3.48 -10.25
C SER A 135 3.41 -2.63 -10.69
N GLY A 136 3.59 -1.82 -11.74
CA GLY A 136 2.47 -1.02 -12.20
C GLY A 136 2.70 -0.08 -13.37
N GLY A 137 1.67 0.72 -13.64
CA GLY A 137 1.65 1.73 -14.69
C GLY A 137 2.32 3.03 -14.26
N ILE A 138 1.62 3.82 -13.45
CA ILE A 138 2.06 5.15 -12.97
C ILE A 138 2.22 5.10 -11.46
N PHE A 139 3.40 5.48 -10.97
CA PHE A 139 3.64 5.73 -9.55
C PHE A 139 3.98 7.21 -9.37
N GLU A 140 3.07 7.96 -8.75
CA GLU A 140 3.24 9.39 -8.49
C GLU A 140 3.40 9.67 -6.99
N VAL A 141 4.48 10.36 -6.64
CA VAL A 141 4.82 10.76 -5.27
C VAL A 141 4.88 12.28 -5.21
N LYS A 142 3.86 12.89 -4.62
CA LYS A 142 3.75 14.35 -4.49
C LYS A 142 4.73 14.91 -3.45
N ARG A 143 4.90 16.23 -3.46
CA ARG A 143 5.79 16.96 -2.55
C ARG A 143 5.52 16.64 -1.07
N ASP A 144 6.60 16.55 -0.30
CA ASP A 144 6.61 16.29 1.16
C ASP A 144 5.96 14.93 1.55
N VAL A 145 6.05 13.93 0.68
CA VAL A 145 5.64 12.54 0.96
C VAL A 145 6.84 11.70 1.35
N THR A 146 6.65 10.76 2.28
CA THR A 146 7.67 9.75 2.61
C THR A 146 7.16 8.36 2.23
N VAL A 147 7.88 7.69 1.34
CA VAL A 147 7.71 6.27 1.05
C VAL A 147 8.77 5.52 1.84
N ARG A 148 8.38 4.58 2.69
CA ARG A 148 9.31 3.78 3.51
C ARG A 148 9.27 2.33 3.10
N MET A 149 10.44 1.78 2.80
CA MET A 149 10.58 0.38 2.37
C MET A 149 11.89 -0.19 2.92
N GLU A 150 11.92 -1.48 3.21
CA GLU A 150 13.18 -2.19 3.52
C GLU A 150 14.04 -2.36 2.26
N TYR A 151 13.41 -2.84 1.19
CA TYR A 151 14.02 -2.92 -0.14
C TYR A 151 13.09 -2.34 -1.20
N PHE A 152 13.66 -1.56 -2.12
CA PHE A 152 12.91 -1.00 -3.23
C PHE A 152 12.79 -2.04 -4.36
N ASN A 153 11.69 -2.78 -4.37
CA ASN A 153 11.33 -3.66 -5.47
C ASN A 153 10.02 -3.19 -6.13
N ILE A 154 10.08 -2.00 -6.73
CA ILE A 154 8.99 -1.40 -7.50
C ILE A 154 9.39 -1.35 -8.98
N SER A 155 8.58 -1.94 -9.86
CA SER A 155 8.72 -1.84 -11.31
C SER A 155 7.52 -1.10 -11.90
N THR A 156 7.70 0.15 -12.31
CA THR A 156 6.62 0.97 -12.88
C THR A 156 6.96 1.45 -14.29
N SER A 157 5.95 1.63 -15.13
CA SER A 157 6.14 2.19 -16.49
C SER A 157 6.51 3.68 -16.42
N GLN A 158 5.98 4.39 -15.42
CA GLN A 158 6.26 5.79 -15.15
C GLN A 158 6.39 6.02 -13.64
N LEU A 159 7.46 6.70 -13.24
CA LEU A 159 7.68 7.16 -11.86
C LEU A 159 7.77 8.70 -11.87
N ILE A 160 6.87 9.36 -11.16
CA ILE A 160 6.83 10.81 -11.00
C ILE A 160 7.12 11.12 -9.53
N VAL A 161 8.21 11.84 -9.26
CA VAL A 161 8.59 12.22 -7.89
C VAL A 161 8.74 13.73 -7.85
N GLU A 162 7.88 14.40 -7.08
CA GLU A 162 7.94 15.84 -6.91
C GLU A 162 9.01 16.27 -5.90
N GLN A 163 9.38 17.54 -5.95
CA GLN A 163 10.38 18.11 -5.04
C GLN A 163 10.00 17.89 -3.57
N GLY A 164 10.95 17.38 -2.76
CA GLY A 164 10.75 17.16 -1.32
C GLY A 164 10.07 15.84 -0.96
N ALA A 165 9.68 15.03 -1.94
CA ALA A 165 9.37 13.62 -1.70
C ALA A 165 10.64 12.86 -1.31
N VAL A 166 10.49 11.91 -0.39
CA VAL A 166 11.57 11.07 0.14
C VAL A 166 11.21 9.60 -0.10
N LEU A 167 12.09 8.89 -0.80
CA LEU A 167 12.09 7.43 -0.86
C LEU A 167 13.12 6.95 0.16
N ASP A 168 12.63 6.47 1.29
CA ASP A 168 13.44 6.10 2.44
C ASP A 168 13.60 4.58 2.51
N VAL A 169 14.84 4.14 2.34
CA VAL A 169 15.28 2.75 2.53
C VAL A 169 16.18 2.60 3.76
N SER A 170 16.27 3.64 4.59
CA SER A 170 17.11 3.62 5.78
C SER A 170 16.39 2.93 6.94
N GLY A 171 17.06 1.96 7.57
CA GLY A 171 16.66 1.45 8.88
C GLY A 171 16.05 0.04 8.94
N GLN A 172 15.97 -0.70 7.83
CA GLN A 172 15.64 -2.14 7.84
C GLN A 172 16.54 -2.82 6.81
N GLY A 173 17.80 -3.08 7.16
CA GLY A 173 18.64 -3.98 6.36
C GLY A 173 18.43 -5.39 6.89
N PRO A 174 18.59 -6.44 6.07
CA PRO A 174 18.58 -7.80 6.56
C PRO A 174 19.69 -7.89 7.60
N ILE A 175 19.35 -8.45 8.74
CA ILE A 175 20.32 -8.89 9.75
C ILE A 175 20.98 -10.18 9.20
N ASP A 176 21.44 -10.15 7.94
CA ASP A 176 22.25 -11.19 7.33
C ASP A 176 23.52 -10.54 6.77
N PRO A 177 24.60 -10.50 7.58
CA PRO A 177 25.91 -10.01 7.16
C PRO A 177 26.52 -10.76 5.97
N GLY A 178 25.94 -11.90 5.56
CA GLY A 178 26.38 -12.71 4.43
C GLY A 178 25.62 -12.47 3.12
N HIS A 179 24.59 -11.63 3.11
CA HIS A 179 23.79 -11.40 1.89
C HIS A 179 24.59 -10.57 0.86
N ALA A 180 24.57 -10.97 -0.41
CA ALA A 180 25.34 -10.33 -1.48
C ALA A 180 25.00 -8.84 -1.71
N SER A 181 23.84 -8.38 -1.20
CA SER A 181 23.38 -6.99 -1.23
C SER A 181 23.47 -6.27 0.13
N ALA A 182 24.20 -6.82 1.11
CA ALA A 182 24.45 -6.17 2.38
C ALA A 182 25.38 -4.96 2.17
N GLY A 183 24.79 -3.78 1.98
CA GLY A 183 25.53 -2.53 1.91
C GLY A 183 26.25 -2.22 3.23
N ASN A 184 27.36 -1.49 3.17
CA ASN A 184 28.08 -1.02 4.35
C ASN A 184 27.26 0.06 5.09
N ALA A 185 26.40 -0.39 6.01
CA ALA A 185 25.48 0.45 6.77
C ALA A 185 26.16 1.38 7.80
N GLN A 186 27.49 1.32 7.98
CA GLN A 186 28.15 2.12 9.02
C GLN A 186 28.35 3.59 8.67
N THR A 187 28.27 4.01 7.40
CA THR A 187 28.51 5.42 7.05
C THR A 187 27.63 6.01 5.94
N ARG A 188 26.93 5.21 5.12
CA ARG A 188 26.06 5.72 4.03
C ARG A 188 24.92 4.74 3.76
N GLY A 189 23.68 5.23 3.71
CA GLY A 189 22.50 4.46 3.33
C GLY A 189 22.67 3.86 1.94
N GLY A 190 22.47 2.55 1.82
CA GLY A 190 22.67 1.80 0.60
C GLY A 190 21.44 1.85 -0.30
N GLY A 191 21.55 2.56 -1.42
CA GLY A 191 20.67 2.45 -2.58
C GLY A 191 21.51 2.38 -3.85
N GLY A 192 21.55 1.22 -4.51
CA GLY A 192 22.16 0.96 -5.82
C GLY A 192 21.73 -0.43 -6.29
N HIS A 193 21.34 -0.71 -7.54
CA HIS A 193 21.85 -0.22 -8.82
C HIS A 193 20.74 -0.01 -9.89
N GLY A 194 20.94 0.99 -10.75
CA GLY A 194 20.40 1.01 -12.12
C GLY A 194 21.21 0.09 -13.04
N GLY A 195 20.51 -0.61 -13.96
CA GLY A 195 21.14 -1.49 -14.95
C GLY A 195 21.87 -0.72 -16.06
N PRO A 196 22.83 -1.36 -16.77
CA PRO A 196 23.63 -0.71 -17.80
C PRO A 196 22.82 -0.40 -19.06
N GLY A 197 22.65 0.88 -19.37
CA GLY A 197 22.33 1.34 -20.71
C GLY A 197 23.60 1.34 -21.56
N VAL A 198 23.73 0.39 -22.49
CA VAL A 198 24.72 0.46 -23.55
C VAL A 198 24.24 1.55 -24.53
N TRP A 199 24.92 2.69 -24.54
CA TRP A 199 24.80 3.67 -25.61
C TRP A 199 25.92 3.39 -26.61
N GLU A 200 25.58 2.80 -27.75
CA GLU A 200 26.47 2.81 -28.92
C GLU A 200 26.12 4.03 -29.77
N ARG A 201 27.10 4.93 -29.93
CA ARG A 201 27.07 5.92 -31.02
C ARG A 201 27.66 5.26 -32.27
N GLN A 202 26.86 5.16 -33.32
CA GLN A 202 27.34 5.19 -34.71
C GLN A 202 26.99 6.55 -35.31
#